data_AF-A0A0N7ZBI3-F1
#
_entry.id   AF-A0A0N7ZBI3-F1
#
_cell.length_a   1.000
_cell.length_b   1.000
_cell.length_c   1.000
_cell.angle_alpha   90.00
_cell.angle_beta   90.00
_cell.angle_gamma   90.00
#
_symmetry.space_group_name_H-M   'P 1'
#
loop_
_entity.id
_entity.type
_entity.pdbx_description
1 polymer ?
#
loop_
_entity_poly.entity_id
_entity_poly.type
_entity_poly.pdbx_seq_one_letter_code
_entity_poly.pdbx_strand_id
1 'polypeptide(L)'
;MSLVKLFTYRKIMLHYLLFAQGKFIRIHFGSSGKLSGGDIEVYLLEKARVISQQSLERSYHIFYEMMSDQIKEIKPICLLSNDIYDYGYVSQGKVTVPSIDDGEDMQFCHDAFDILGFTKTEIENVYKITAAVMHMGNMKFKQKGREEQAEPDGTEVR
;
A
#
# COMPACT_ATOMS: atom_id res chain seq x y z
N MET A 1 6.44 3.32 -25.77
CA MET A 1 5.97 4.07 -24.58
C MET A 1 6.95 5.20 -24.32
N SER A 2 6.50 6.46 -24.19
CA SER A 2 7.44 7.56 -23.96
C SER A 2 7.95 7.52 -22.52
N LEU A 3 9.27 7.66 -22.32
CA LEU A 3 9.91 7.70 -21.00
C LEU A 3 9.24 8.71 -20.04
N VAL A 4 8.75 9.83 -20.57
CA VAL A 4 8.01 10.85 -19.80
C VAL A 4 6.75 10.29 -19.13
N LYS A 5 5.99 9.43 -19.83
CA LYS A 5 4.81 8.78 -19.23
C LYS A 5 5.23 7.85 -18.09
N LEU A 6 6.24 7.00 -18.31
CA LEU A 6 6.78 6.11 -17.29
C LEU A 6 7.17 6.87 -16.00
N PHE A 7 7.81 8.04 -16.12
CA PHE A 7 8.15 8.87 -14.96
C PHE A 7 6.94 9.47 -14.25
N THR A 8 5.92 9.91 -14.98
CA THR A 8 4.66 10.37 -14.39
C THR A 8 3.96 9.24 -13.64
N TYR A 9 3.87 8.04 -14.22
CA TYR A 9 3.24 6.88 -13.56
C TYR A 9 4.04 6.36 -12.37
N ARG A 10 5.38 6.38 -12.43
CA ARG A 10 6.23 6.03 -11.28
C ARG A 10 6.11 7.05 -10.16
N LYS A 11 5.96 8.35 -10.49
CA LYS A 11 5.67 9.42 -9.53
C LYS A 11 4.28 9.26 -8.91
N ILE A 12 3.27 8.89 -9.70
CA ILE A 12 1.91 8.54 -9.26
C ILE A 12 1.97 7.36 -8.28
N MET A 13 2.50 6.21 -8.68
CA MET A 13 2.64 5.02 -7.81
C MET A 13 3.33 5.32 -6.48
N LEU A 14 4.44 6.06 -6.49
CA LEU A 14 5.13 6.46 -5.25
C LEU A 14 4.39 7.53 -4.44
N HIS A 15 3.55 8.35 -5.08
CA HIS A 15 2.72 9.34 -4.40
C HIS A 15 1.53 8.67 -3.70
N TYR A 16 0.92 7.65 -4.33
CA TYR A 16 -0.22 6.90 -3.80
C TYR A 16 0.18 5.86 -2.74
N LEU A 17 1.28 5.14 -2.92
CA LEU A 17 1.74 4.17 -1.91
C LEU A 17 2.33 4.83 -0.65
N LEU A 18 2.88 6.05 -0.74
CA LEU A 18 3.77 6.61 0.29
C LEU A 18 3.66 8.15 0.37
N PHE A 19 2.64 8.64 1.10
CA PHE A 19 2.62 10.04 1.54
C PHE A 19 3.61 10.23 2.71
N ALA A 20 4.34 11.35 2.72
CA ALA A 20 5.39 11.73 3.69
C ALA A 20 6.75 11.03 3.56
N GLN A 21 7.36 11.06 2.37
CA GLN A 21 8.79 10.71 2.21
C GLN A 21 9.54 11.71 1.36
N GLY A 22 10.80 11.95 1.74
CA GLY A 22 11.74 12.68 0.90
C GLY A 22 12.04 11.87 -0.35
N LYS A 23 12.01 12.51 -1.52
CA LYS A 23 12.29 11.85 -2.81
C LYS A 23 13.33 12.65 -3.56
N PHE A 24 14.38 11.98 -4.04
CA PHE A 24 15.35 12.55 -4.96
C PHE A 24 15.20 11.86 -6.32
N ILE A 25 14.78 12.64 -7.31
CA ILE A 25 14.55 12.15 -8.67
C ILE A 25 15.70 12.65 -9.55
N ARG A 26 16.50 11.71 -10.05
CA ARG A 26 17.54 11.98 -11.05
C ARG A 26 16.98 11.72 -12.43
N ILE A 27 17.13 12.70 -13.33
CA ILE A 27 16.74 12.58 -14.73
C ILE A 27 18.00 12.55 -15.57
N HIS A 28 18.17 11.50 -16.37
CA HIS A 28 19.36 11.30 -17.19
C HIS A 28 19.11 11.76 -18.63
N PHE A 29 20.06 12.53 -19.16
CA PHE A 29 20.06 12.98 -20.55
C PHE A 29 21.28 12.39 -21.26
N GLY A 30 21.09 11.91 -22.48
CA GLY A 30 22.19 11.46 -23.33
C GLY A 30 23.01 12.63 -23.87
N SER A 31 24.12 12.32 -24.55
CA SER A 31 25.02 13.32 -25.17
C SER A 31 24.34 14.24 -26.18
N SER A 32 23.21 13.82 -26.76
CA SER A 32 22.37 14.62 -27.66
C SER A 32 21.33 15.49 -26.96
N GLY A 33 21.31 15.54 -25.61
CA GLY A 33 20.32 16.26 -24.82
C GLY A 33 18.94 15.61 -24.74
N LYS A 34 18.77 14.41 -25.30
CA LYS A 34 17.52 13.64 -25.22
C LYS A 34 17.43 12.85 -23.90
N LEU A 35 16.22 12.73 -23.37
CA LEU A 35 15.94 11.92 -22.18
C LEU A 35 16.38 10.47 -22.41
N SER A 36 17.29 9.97 -21.58
CA SER A 36 17.83 8.62 -21.65
C SER A 36 17.36 7.70 -20.53
N GLY A 37 16.96 8.27 -19.38
CA GLY A 37 16.53 7.49 -18.23
C GLY A 37 16.37 8.33 -16.97
N GLY A 38 16.40 7.69 -15.82
CA GLY A 38 16.29 8.36 -14.53
C GLY A 38 15.98 7.41 -13.38
N ASP A 39 16.34 7.85 -12.18
CA ASP A 39 16.30 7.09 -10.95
C ASP A 39 15.54 7.85 -9.88
N ILE A 40 14.90 7.12 -8.97
CA ILE A 40 14.20 7.69 -7.83
C ILE A 40 14.79 7.07 -6.58
N GLU A 41 15.34 7.91 -5.71
CA GLU A 41 15.74 7.55 -4.36
C GLU A 41 14.70 8.08 -3.39
N VAL A 42 14.33 7.23 -2.43
CA VAL A 42 13.31 7.53 -1.44
C VAL A 42 13.95 7.46 -0.07
N TYR A 43 13.68 8.48 0.75
CA TYR A 43 14.25 8.63 2.07
C TYR A 43 13.16 8.85 3.11
N LEU A 44 13.42 8.36 4.32
CA LEU A 44 12.65 8.67 5.53
C LEU A 44 11.17 8.25 5.51
N LEU A 45 10.82 7.14 4.85
CA LEU A 45 10.35 5.96 5.59
C LEU A 45 9.55 6.15 6.90
N GLU A 46 8.37 6.79 6.98
CA GLU A 46 7.57 6.80 8.22
C GLU A 46 6.94 5.41 8.53
N LYS A 47 7.78 4.43 8.87
CA LYS A 47 7.38 3.04 9.10
C LYS A 47 6.31 2.87 10.19
N ALA A 48 6.32 3.75 11.20
CA ALA A 48 5.36 3.69 12.32
C ALA A 48 3.91 3.85 11.86
N ARG A 49 3.68 4.63 10.79
CA ARG A 49 2.34 4.91 10.23
C ARG A 49 1.62 3.65 9.77
N VAL A 50 2.35 2.58 9.44
CA VAL A 50 1.77 1.29 9.04
C VAL A 50 0.98 0.64 10.17
N ILE A 51 1.44 0.77 11.42
CA ILE A 51 0.89 0.06 12.58
C ILE A 51 0.24 0.97 13.62
N SER A 52 0.43 2.29 13.51
CA SER A 52 -0.10 3.26 14.46
C SER A 52 -0.46 4.57 13.76
N GLN A 53 -1.64 5.10 14.09
CA GLN A 53 -2.11 6.39 13.59
C GLN A 53 -2.62 7.26 14.74
N GLN A 54 -2.40 8.57 14.63
CA GLN A 54 -3.08 9.52 15.51
C GLN A 54 -4.56 9.60 15.14
N SER A 55 -5.40 10.01 16.09
CA SER A 55 -6.87 10.03 15.93
C SER A 55 -7.37 10.86 14.74
N LEU A 56 -6.63 11.89 14.33
CA LEU A 56 -6.99 12.75 13.20
C LEU A 56 -6.28 12.39 11.88
N GLU A 57 -5.40 11.40 11.91
CA GLU A 57 -4.63 10.95 10.77
C GLU A 57 -5.17 9.64 10.19
N ARG A 58 -4.73 9.32 8.98
CA ARG A 58 -5.02 8.09 8.26
C ARG A 58 -3.70 7.36 7.99
N SER A 59 -3.76 6.04 7.80
CA SER A 59 -2.61 5.26 7.31
C SER A 59 -2.35 5.55 5.81
N TYR A 60 -1.47 4.78 5.17
CA TYR A 60 -1.19 4.90 3.74
C TYR A 60 -2.42 4.60 2.87
N HIS A 61 -2.56 5.30 1.75
CA HIS A 61 -3.75 5.25 0.89
C HIS A 61 -4.05 3.85 0.35
N ILE A 62 -3.00 3.09 0.00
CA ILE A 62 -3.13 1.75 -0.59
C ILE A 62 -4.05 0.81 0.21
N PHE A 63 -4.08 0.91 1.54
CA PHE A 63 -4.95 0.05 2.37
C PHE A 63 -6.44 0.30 2.10
N TYR A 64 -6.80 1.53 1.78
CA TYR A 64 -8.18 1.94 1.56
C TYR A 64 -8.55 1.88 0.07
N GLU A 65 -7.60 2.18 -0.81
CA GLU A 65 -7.70 1.92 -2.25
C GLU A 65 -8.03 0.43 -2.50
N MET A 66 -7.31 -0.50 -1.86
CA MET A 66 -7.59 -1.94 -1.96
C MET A 66 -8.96 -2.35 -1.39
N MET A 67 -9.50 -1.56 -0.46
CA MET A 67 -10.81 -1.80 0.17
C MET A 67 -11.98 -1.12 -0.57
N SER A 68 -11.70 -0.32 -1.60
CA SER A 68 -12.68 0.46 -2.37
C SER A 68 -13.60 -0.35 -3.31
N ASP A 69 -13.30 -1.63 -3.52
CA ASP A 69 -13.97 -2.52 -4.50
C ASP A 69 -13.84 -2.11 -5.97
N GLN A 70 -13.00 -1.12 -6.30
CA GLN A 70 -12.76 -0.72 -7.69
C GLN A 70 -12.18 -1.87 -8.52
N ILE A 71 -11.18 -2.57 -7.98
CA ILE A 71 -10.60 -3.77 -8.60
C ILE A 71 -11.12 -5.00 -7.84
N LYS A 72 -12.17 -5.60 -8.37
CA LYS A 72 -12.99 -6.63 -7.68
C LYS A 72 -12.22 -7.89 -7.31
N GLU A 73 -11.12 -8.16 -8.01
CA GLU A 73 -10.29 -9.35 -7.78
C GLU A 73 -9.43 -9.22 -6.51
N ILE A 74 -9.16 -8.01 -6.02
CA ILE A 74 -8.19 -7.78 -4.93
C ILE A 74 -8.66 -8.41 -3.62
N LYS A 75 -9.88 -8.12 -3.17
CA LYS A 75 -10.37 -8.66 -1.88
C LYS A 75 -10.41 -10.20 -1.86
N PRO A 76 -10.93 -10.89 -2.90
CA PRO A 76 -10.89 -12.35 -2.96
C PRO A 76 -9.49 -12.95 -2.93
N ILE A 77 -8.52 -12.43 -3.70
CA ILE A 77 -7.16 -12.99 -3.72
C ILE A 77 -6.37 -12.71 -2.43
N CYS A 78 -6.76 -11.66 -1.71
CA CYS A 78 -6.13 -11.22 -0.47
C CYS A 78 -6.84 -11.68 0.80
N LEU A 79 -7.99 -12.36 0.66
CA LEU A 79 -8.87 -12.78 1.75
C LEU A 79 -9.26 -11.60 2.65
N LEU A 80 -9.59 -10.46 2.04
CA LEU A 80 -10.01 -9.26 2.78
C LEU A 80 -11.53 -9.29 3.02
N SER A 81 -11.96 -8.77 4.17
CA SER A 81 -13.37 -8.54 4.49
C SER A 81 -13.91 -7.32 3.75
N ASN A 82 -15.18 -7.00 3.98
CA ASN A 82 -15.80 -5.80 3.44
C ASN A 82 -15.70 -4.59 4.39
N ASP A 83 -15.16 -4.77 5.59
CA ASP A 83 -15.08 -3.72 6.60
C ASP A 83 -13.62 -3.41 6.96
N ILE A 84 -13.21 -2.15 6.75
CA ILE A 84 -11.88 -1.66 7.12
C ILE A 84 -11.63 -1.74 8.64
N TYR A 85 -12.68 -1.67 9.45
CA TYR A 85 -12.56 -1.73 10.91
C TYR A 85 -12.19 -3.12 11.43
N ASP A 86 -12.27 -4.16 10.59
CA ASP A 86 -11.75 -5.48 10.92
C ASP A 86 -10.22 -5.48 11.05
N TYR A 87 -9.52 -4.48 10.52
CA TYR A 87 -8.06 -4.43 10.46
C TYR A 87 -7.45 -3.38 11.39
N GLY A 88 -7.04 -3.81 12.59
CA GLY A 88 -6.61 -2.91 13.66
C GLY A 88 -5.39 -2.03 13.35
N TYR A 89 -4.52 -2.42 12.42
CA TYR A 89 -3.37 -1.61 12.02
C TYR A 89 -3.73 -0.39 11.17
N VAL A 90 -4.90 -0.35 10.53
CA VAL A 90 -5.24 0.71 9.55
C VAL A 90 -6.54 1.45 9.89
N SER A 91 -7.16 1.14 11.02
CA SER A 91 -8.45 1.69 11.45
C SER A 91 -8.40 2.48 12.77
N GLN A 92 -7.21 2.82 13.29
CA GLN A 92 -7.06 3.53 14.57
C GLN A 92 -7.43 5.02 14.49
N GLY A 93 -7.25 5.61 13.30
CA GLY A 93 -7.55 7.01 13.02
C GLY A 93 -8.72 7.16 12.06
N LYS A 94 -8.62 8.14 11.15
CA LYS A 94 -9.60 8.32 10.07
C LYS A 94 -9.47 7.22 9.04
N VAL A 95 -10.60 6.74 8.54
CA VAL A 95 -10.64 5.74 7.46
C VAL A 95 -11.15 6.32 6.13
N THR A 96 -11.76 7.51 6.15
CA THR A 96 -12.21 8.25 4.97
C THR A 96 -11.77 9.71 5.03
N VAL A 97 -11.60 10.34 3.87
CA VAL A 97 -11.26 11.75 3.73
C VAL A 97 -12.15 12.34 2.63
N PRO A 98 -12.98 13.37 2.90
CA PRO A 98 -13.99 13.85 1.95
C PRO A 98 -13.47 14.32 0.59
N SER A 99 -12.19 14.68 0.49
CA SER A 99 -11.56 15.16 -0.74
C SER A 99 -10.87 14.07 -1.56
N ILE A 100 -10.98 12.80 -1.16
CA ILE A 100 -10.27 11.67 -1.76
C ILE A 100 -11.30 10.64 -2.22
N ASP A 101 -11.17 10.19 -3.47
CA ASP A 101 -11.92 9.06 -4.02
C ASP A 101 -10.97 7.85 -4.11
N ASP A 102 -11.01 6.99 -3.09
CA ASP A 102 -10.14 5.81 -3.01
C ASP A 102 -10.38 4.83 -4.17
N GLY A 103 -11.57 4.84 -4.78
CA GLY A 103 -11.90 3.99 -5.92
C GLY A 103 -11.23 4.49 -7.20
N GLU A 104 -11.36 5.78 -7.49
CA GLU A 104 -10.68 6.40 -8.64
C GLU A 104 -9.15 6.24 -8.52
N ASP A 105 -8.61 6.52 -7.33
CA ASP A 105 -7.17 6.40 -7.06
C ASP A 105 -6.69 4.94 -7.18
N MET A 106 -7.49 3.96 -6.75
CA MET A 106 -7.18 2.53 -6.94
C MET A 106 -7.09 2.16 -8.42
N GLN A 107 -7.96 2.70 -9.29
CA GLN A 107 -7.88 2.47 -10.73
C GLN A 107 -6.57 3.02 -11.31
N PHE A 108 -6.21 4.26 -10.95
CA PHE A 108 -4.96 4.86 -11.41
C PHE A 108 -3.73 4.10 -10.92
N CYS A 109 -3.76 3.63 -9.68
CA CYS A 109 -2.70 2.80 -9.09
C CYS A 109 -2.56 1.47 -9.85
N HIS A 110 -3.67 0.79 -10.14
CA HIS A 110 -3.68 -0.47 -10.89
C HIS A 110 -3.13 -0.31 -12.32
N ASP A 111 -3.62 0.68 -13.06
CA ASP A 111 -3.17 0.97 -14.43
C ASP A 111 -1.69 1.37 -14.47
N ALA A 112 -1.19 2.03 -13.41
CA ALA A 112 0.21 2.42 -13.32
C ALA A 112 1.15 1.20 -13.24
N PHE A 113 0.75 0.10 -12.60
CA PHE A 113 1.56 -1.12 -12.59
C PHE A 113 1.77 -1.70 -14.00
N ASP A 114 0.70 -1.75 -14.80
CA ASP A 114 0.75 -2.23 -16.19
C ASP A 114 1.66 -1.34 -17.03
N ILE A 115 1.54 -0.02 -16.88
CA ILE A 115 2.38 0.95 -17.59
C ILE A 115 3.84 0.88 -17.14
N LEU A 116 4.12 0.50 -15.91
CA LEU A 116 5.47 0.28 -15.41
C LEU A 116 6.05 -1.08 -15.84
N GLY A 117 5.23 -1.93 -16.48
CA GLY A 117 5.65 -3.22 -17.01
C GLY A 117 5.70 -4.34 -15.98
N PHE A 118 4.97 -4.20 -14.87
CA PHE A 118 4.81 -5.29 -13.91
C PHE A 118 3.97 -6.41 -14.54
N THR A 119 4.34 -7.64 -14.24
CA THR A 119 3.52 -8.80 -14.60
C THR A 119 2.32 -8.90 -13.67
N LYS A 120 1.23 -9.51 -14.14
CA LYS A 120 0.04 -9.76 -13.33
C LYS A 120 0.38 -10.46 -12.00
N THR A 121 1.29 -11.43 -12.02
CA THR A 121 1.72 -12.14 -10.80
C THR A 121 2.46 -11.23 -9.82
N GLU A 122 3.32 -10.33 -10.30
CA GLU A 122 3.98 -9.35 -9.42
C GLU A 122 2.97 -8.39 -8.78
N ILE A 123 1.99 -7.92 -9.55
CA ILE A 123 0.91 -7.05 -9.06
C ILE A 123 0.11 -7.77 -7.96
N GLU A 124 -0.34 -9.00 -8.23
CA GLU A 124 -1.04 -9.82 -7.24
C GLU A 124 -0.20 -10.04 -5.98
N ASN A 125 1.10 -10.26 -6.12
CA ASN A 125 2.01 -10.44 -4.97
C ASN A 125 2.14 -9.16 -4.15
N VAL A 126 2.19 -7.98 -4.79
CA VAL A 126 2.22 -6.69 -4.07
C VAL A 126 0.94 -6.50 -3.25
N TYR A 127 -0.23 -6.81 -3.81
CA TYR A 127 -1.48 -6.74 -3.07
C TYR A 127 -1.53 -7.76 -1.93
N LYS A 128 -1.11 -9.01 -2.17
CA LYS A 128 -1.07 -10.05 -1.12
C LYS A 128 -0.14 -9.67 0.04
N ILE A 129 1.04 -9.12 -0.24
CA ILE A 129 1.97 -8.67 0.81
C ILE A 129 1.37 -7.50 1.59
N THR A 130 0.72 -6.55 0.91
CA THR A 130 0.05 -5.42 1.57
C THR A 130 -1.10 -5.90 2.47
N ALA A 131 -1.95 -6.81 1.98
CA ALA A 131 -3.02 -7.40 2.76
C ALA A 131 -2.51 -8.25 3.93
N ALA A 132 -1.39 -8.96 3.75
CA ALA A 132 -0.77 -9.71 4.84
C ALA A 132 -0.42 -8.79 6.01
N VAL A 133 0.03 -7.55 5.76
CA VAL A 133 0.28 -6.56 6.82
C VAL A 133 -0.99 -6.23 7.60
N MET A 134 -2.13 -6.08 6.92
CA MET A 134 -3.42 -5.85 7.58
C MET A 134 -3.81 -7.03 8.47
N HIS A 135 -3.69 -8.26 7.94
CA HIS A 135 -3.96 -9.50 8.69
C HIS A 135 -3.04 -9.68 9.90
N MET A 136 -1.76 -9.31 9.77
CA MET A 136 -0.81 -9.40 10.89
C MET A 136 -1.24 -8.55 12.09
N GLY A 137 -1.90 -7.41 11.85
CA GLY A 137 -2.44 -6.56 12.92
C GLY A 137 -3.57 -7.18 13.73
N ASN A 138 -4.18 -8.26 13.22
CA ASN A 138 -5.28 -8.94 13.86
C ASN A 138 -4.86 -10.22 14.60
N MET A 139 -3.59 -10.64 14.46
CA MET A 139 -3.09 -11.80 15.19
C MET A 139 -3.10 -11.53 16.70
N LYS A 140 -3.74 -12.44 17.44
CA LYS A 140 -3.82 -12.39 18.90
C LYS A 140 -3.00 -13.53 19.50
N PHE A 141 -2.37 -13.22 20.61
CA PHE A 141 -1.57 -14.17 21.37
C PHE A 141 -1.96 -14.08 22.83
N LYS A 142 -1.92 -15.21 23.52
CA LYS A 142 -2.16 -15.32 24.96
C LYS A 142 -0.98 -16.01 25.64
N GLN A 143 -0.88 -15.84 26.95
CA GLN A 143 0.12 -16.53 27.74
C GLN A 143 -0.26 -18.00 27.93
N LYS A 144 0.71 -18.89 27.72
CA LYS A 144 0.53 -20.33 27.93
C LYS A 144 0.59 -20.68 29.42
N GLY A 145 -0.58 -20.72 30.07
CA GLY A 145 -0.70 -21.15 31.46
C GLY A 145 0.16 -20.34 32.44
N ARG A 146 1.10 -21.00 33.11
CA ARG A 146 2.06 -20.36 34.05
C ARG A 146 3.45 -20.11 33.44
N GLU A 147 3.63 -20.37 32.14
CA GLU A 147 4.89 -20.13 31.43
C GLU A 147 4.94 -18.68 30.89
N GLU A 148 6.13 -18.11 30.69
CA GLU A 148 6.29 -16.78 30.03
C GLU A 148 6.16 -16.84 28.50
N GLN A 149 5.88 -18.02 27.93
CA GLN A 149 5.73 -18.22 26.49
C GLN A 149 4.32 -17.82 26.01
N ALA A 150 4.27 -17.14 24.86
CA ALA A 150 3.03 -16.83 24.16
C ALA A 150 2.60 -17.99 23.24
N GLU A 151 1.29 -18.20 23.12
CA GLU A 151 0.66 -19.10 22.14
C GLU A 151 -0.42 -18.34 21.35
N PRO A 152 -0.75 -18.78 20.10
CA PRO A 152 -1.82 -18.16 19.33
C PRO A 152 -3.16 -18.21 20.06
N ASP A 153 -3.84 -17.07 20.16
CA ASP A 153 -5.17 -16.98 20.75
C ASP A 153 -6.26 -17.12 19.67
N GLY A 154 -6.35 -18.33 19.13
CA GLY A 154 -7.25 -18.68 18.03
C GLY A 154 -6.57 -18.72 16.66
N THR A 155 -7.25 -19.34 15.70
CA THR A 155 -6.82 -19.46 14.28
C THR A 155 -7.92 -18.99 13.32
N GLU A 156 -8.96 -18.34 13.84
CA GLU A 156 -10.13 -17.98 13.06
C GLU A 156 -9.84 -16.71 12.24
N VAL A 157 -10.02 -16.82 10.92
CA VAL A 157 -10.09 -15.66 10.02
C VAL A 157 -11.46 -15.03 10.28
N ARG A 158 -11.49 -13.87 10.93
CA ARG A 158 -12.72 -13.08 11.03
C ARG A 158 -13.02 -12.40 9.71
#